data_AF-A0A4Z0KP55-F1
#
_entry.id   AF-A0A4Z0KP55-F1
#
_cell.length_a   1.000
_cell.length_b   1.000
_cell.length_c   1.000
_cell.angle_alpha   90.00
_cell.angle_beta   90.00
_cell.angle_gamma   90.00
#
_symmetry.space_group_name_H-M   'P 1'
#
loop_
_entity.id
_entity.type
_entity.pdbx_description
1 polymer ?
#
loop_
_entity_poly.entity_id
_entity_poly.type
_entity_poly.pdbx_seq_one_letter_code
_entity_poly.pdbx_strand_id
1 'polypeptide(L)' 'LIPGNPAPKLITRDMVDSMKAGSVIVDLAAQNGGNCEYTVANQVVTTDNGVKVIGYTDLPGRLPTQSSQLYGTNLVNL' A
#
# COMPACT_ATOMS: atom_id res chain seq x y z
N LEU A 1 9.88 0.70 5.82
CA LEU A 1 10.42 1.22 4.54
C LEU A 1 11.84 1.67 4.81
N ILE A 2 12.83 1.18 4.05
CA ILE A 2 14.19 1.72 4.11
C ILE A 2 14.22 2.87 3.09
N PRO A 3 14.35 4.14 3.51
CA PRO A 3 14.37 5.26 2.58
C PRO A 3 15.45 5.07 1.51
N GLY A 4 15.10 5.26 0.24
CA GLY A 4 16.02 5.13 -0.90
C GLY A 4 16.17 3.72 -1.49
N ASN A 5 15.67 2.67 -0.83
CA ASN A 5 15.72 1.30 -1.37
C ASN A 5 14.35 0.82 -1.86
N PRO A 6 14.30 -0.04 -2.89
CA PRO A 6 13.07 -0.74 -3.27
C PRO A 6 12.47 -1.51 -2.11
N ALA A 7 11.14 -1.58 -2.05
CA ALA A 7 10.45 -2.42 -1.09
C ALA A 7 10.79 -3.90 -1.34
N PRO A 8 11.10 -4.69 -0.30
CA PRO A 8 11.35 -6.12 -0.46
C PRO A 8 10.08 -6.84 -0.89
N LYS A 9 10.17 -7.81 -1.79
CA LYS A 9 9.04 -8.67 -2.17
C LYS A 9 8.83 -9.74 -1.10
N LEU A 10 7.84 -9.51 -0.25
CA LEU A 10 7.51 -10.37 0.89
C LEU A 10 6.27 -11.24 0.61
N ILE A 11 5.38 -10.79 -0.27
CA ILE A 11 4.18 -11.51 -0.67
C ILE A 11 4.30 -11.83 -2.15
N THR A 12 4.54 -13.10 -2.47
CA THR A 12 4.72 -13.57 -3.85
C THR A 12 3.39 -13.79 -4.56
N ARG A 13 3.39 -13.88 -5.88
CA ARG A 13 2.18 -14.18 -6.68
C ARG A 13 1.54 -15.49 -6.24
N ASP A 14 2.33 -16.55 -6.07
CA ASP A 14 1.83 -17.86 -5.62
C ASP A 14 1.12 -17.78 -4.26
N MET A 15 1.63 -16.95 -3.33
CA MET A 15 0.96 -16.71 -2.05
C MET A 15 -0.40 -16.04 -2.26
N VAL A 16 -0.48 -15.02 -3.10
CA VAL A 16 -1.73 -14.32 -3.41
C VAL A 16 -2.72 -15.22 -4.16
N ASP A 17 -2.23 -16.02 -5.09
CA ASP A 17 -3.04 -16.95 -5.89
C ASP A 17 -3.63 -18.08 -5.02
N SER A 18 -2.97 -18.41 -3.90
CA SER A 18 -3.49 -19.35 -2.89
C SER A 18 -4.54 -18.76 -1.94
N MET A 19 -4.74 -17.43 -1.95
CA MET A 19 -5.72 -16.79 -1.08
C MET A 19 -7.16 -17.08 -1.51
N LYS A 20 -8.08 -16.94 -0.56
CA LYS A 20 -9.52 -17.06 -0.83
C LYS A 20 -9.98 -15.94 -1.76
N ALA A 21 -10.81 -16.27 -2.75
CA ALA A 21 -11.46 -15.28 -3.61
C ALA A 21 -12.21 -14.23 -2.77
N GLY A 22 -12.04 -12.96 -3.11
CA GLY A 22 -12.58 -11.82 -2.34
C GLY A 22 -11.68 -11.34 -1.20
N SER A 23 -10.55 -11.99 -0.92
CA SER A 23 -9.53 -11.45 -0.02
C SER A 23 -8.99 -10.09 -0.49
N VAL A 24 -8.42 -9.32 0.44
CA VAL A 24 -7.88 -7.99 0.15
C VAL A 24 -6.48 -7.87 0.74
N ILE A 25 -5.54 -7.33 -0.06
CA ILE A 25 -4.21 -6.89 0.35
C ILE A 25 -4.18 -5.36 0.27
N VAL A 26 -3.68 -4.71 1.33
CA VAL A 26 -3.38 -3.28 1.34
C VAL A 26 -1.87 -3.10 1.48
N ASP A 27 -1.21 -2.64 0.42
CA ASP A 27 0.24 -2.51 0.37
C ASP A 27 0.69 -1.07 0.63
N LEU A 28 1.05 -0.79 1.89
CA LEU A 28 1.54 0.52 2.32
C LEU A 28 2.93 0.87 1.75
N ALA A 29 3.63 -0.09 1.12
CA ALA A 29 4.95 0.13 0.52
C ALA A 29 4.86 0.38 -1.00
N ALA A 30 3.66 0.55 -1.56
CA ALA A 30 3.44 0.73 -3.00
C ALA A 30 4.27 1.86 -3.62
N GLN A 31 4.52 2.94 -2.89
CA GLN A 31 5.34 4.07 -3.35
C GLN A 31 6.78 3.68 -3.69
N ASN A 32 7.34 2.67 -3.00
CA ASN A 32 8.71 2.19 -3.22
C ASN A 32 8.74 0.85 -3.97
N GLY A 33 7.71 0.55 -4.76
CA GLY A 33 7.60 -0.67 -5.55
C GLY A 33 6.74 -1.78 -4.93
N GLY A 34 6.30 -1.64 -3.67
CA GLY A 34 5.35 -2.56 -3.02
C GLY A 34 5.98 -3.83 -2.44
N ASN A 35 5.47 -4.28 -1.30
CA ASN A 35 5.82 -5.55 -0.68
C ASN A 35 5.18 -6.77 -1.38
N CYS A 36 4.08 -6.55 -2.11
CA CYS A 36 3.39 -7.58 -2.88
C CYS A 36 3.79 -7.54 -4.36
N GLU A 37 3.94 -8.70 -4.98
CA GLU A 37 4.29 -8.82 -6.41
C GLU A 37 3.16 -8.42 -7.36
N TYR A 38 1.91 -8.42 -6.89
CA TYR A 38 0.75 -7.91 -7.63
C TYR A 38 0.52 -6.40 -7.46
N THR A 39 1.27 -5.73 -6.59
CA THR A 39 1.07 -4.30 -6.33
C THR A 39 1.39 -3.47 -7.56
N VAL A 40 0.42 -2.63 -7.95
CA VAL A 40 0.60 -1.56 -8.93
C VAL A 40 0.33 -0.23 -8.21
N ALA A 41 1.33 0.65 -8.20
CA ALA A 41 1.23 1.92 -7.52
C ALA A 41 0.05 2.75 -8.06
N ASN A 42 -0.67 3.39 -7.15
CA ASN A 42 -1.87 4.22 -7.41
C ASN A 42 -3.09 3.48 -7.95
N GLN A 43 -3.10 2.16 -7.90
CA GLN A 43 -4.21 1.36 -8.44
C GLN A 43 -4.74 0.35 -7.42
N VAL A 44 -5.96 -0.13 -7.71
CA VAL A 44 -6.50 -1.34 -7.12
C VAL A 44 -6.60 -2.38 -8.23
N VAL A 45 -5.77 -3.42 -8.13
CA VAL A 45 -5.78 -4.54 -9.07
C VAL A 45 -6.66 -5.63 -8.48
N THR A 46 -7.43 -6.31 -9.32
CA THR A 46 -8.07 -7.58 -8.95
C THR A 46 -7.36 -8.69 -9.71
N THR A 47 -6.82 -9.68 -8.99
CA THR A 47 -6.14 -10.85 -9.57
C THR A 47 -7.15 -11.81 -10.19
N ASP A 48 -6.67 -12.76 -10.99
CA ASP A 48 -7.53 -13.75 -11.66
C ASP A 48 -8.28 -14.65 -10.66
N ASN A 49 -7.67 -14.98 -9.51
CA ASN A 49 -8.32 -15.71 -8.42
C ASN A 49 -9.23 -14.83 -7.53
N GLY A 50 -9.43 -13.56 -7.89
CA GLY A 50 -10.41 -12.66 -7.26
C GLY A 50 -9.93 -11.93 -6.01
N VAL A 51 -8.62 -11.81 -5.78
CA VAL A 51 -8.04 -11.03 -4.67
C VAL A 51 -7.88 -9.57 -5.09
N LYS A 52 -8.25 -8.63 -4.23
CA LYS A 52 -8.03 -7.20 -4.47
C LYS A 52 -6.72 -6.74 -3.85
N VAL A 53 -5.83 -6.15 -4.63
CA VAL A 53 -4.55 -5.60 -4.18
C VAL A 53 -4.59 -4.08 -4.31
N ILE A 54 -4.59 -3.38 -3.17
CA ILE A 54 -4.68 -1.93 -3.07
C ILE A 54 -3.27 -1.36 -2.94
N GLY A 55 -2.84 -0.57 -3.93
CA GLY A 55 -1.52 0.06 -4.01
C GLY A 55 -1.55 1.59 -3.97
N TYR A 56 -2.52 2.20 -3.29
CA TYR A 56 -2.57 3.66 -3.15
C TYR A 56 -1.34 4.20 -2.42
N THR A 57 -0.69 5.23 -2.99
CA THR A 57 0.48 5.88 -2.37
C THR A 57 0.12 7.13 -1.58
N ASP A 58 -1.16 7.54 -1.59
CA ASP A 58 -1.68 8.79 -1.06
C ASP A 58 -2.65 8.58 0.12
N LEU A 59 -2.50 7.47 0.86
CA LEU A 59 -3.41 7.12 1.97
C LEU A 59 -3.59 8.26 3.01
N PRO A 60 -2.55 9.02 3.42
CA PRO A 60 -2.76 10.20 4.27
C PRO A 60 -3.65 11.27 3.62
N GLY A 61 -3.53 11.47 2.31
CA GLY A 61 -4.36 12.40 1.52
C GLY A 61 -5.83 11.97 1.42
N ARG A 62 -6.12 10.68 1.67
CA ARG A 62 -7.49 10.14 1.74
C ARG A 62 -8.13 10.31 3.11
N LEU A 63 -7.38 10.80 4.10
CA LEU A 63 -7.88 11.29 5.39
C LEU A 63 -7.31 12.70 5.66
N PRO A 64 -7.64 13.69 4.81
CA PRO A 64 -6.90 14.94 4.72
C PRO A 64 -7.03 15.81 5.97
N THR A 65 -8.20 15.88 6.60
CA THR A 65 -8.44 16.72 7.78
C THR A 65 -7.55 16.30 8.95
N GLN A 66 -7.56 15.01 9.29
CA GLN A 66 -6.78 14.45 10.39
C GLN A 66 -5.28 14.50 10.10
N SER A 67 -4.89 14.13 8.87
CA SER A 67 -3.48 14.19 8.46
C SER A 67 -2.95 15.62 8.55
N SER A 68 -3.72 16.62 8.10
CA SER A 68 -3.33 18.04 8.16
C SER A 68 -3.23 18.54 9.59
N GLN A 69 -4.18 18.17 10.46
CA GLN A 69 -4.16 18.54 11.88
C GLN A 69 -2.92 17.97 12.59
N LEU A 70 -2.67 16.67 12.45
CA LEU A 70 -1.53 16.02 13.11
C LEU A 70 -0.19 16.51 12.56
N TYR A 71 -0.08 16.69 11.24
CA TYR A 71 1.12 17.24 10.63
C TYR A 71 1.36 18.69 11.07
N GLY A 72 0.32 19.53 11.12
CA GLY A 72 0.42 20.89 11.64
C GLY A 72 0.89 20.95 13.10
N THR A 73 0.38 20.07 13.96
CA THR A 73 0.87 19.93 15.34
C THR A 73 2.34 19.58 15.40
N ASN A 74 2.84 18.69 14.53
CA ASN A 74 4.27 18.38 14.47
C ASN A 74 5.12 19.60 14.09
N LEU A 75 4.62 20.47 13.20
CA LEU A 75 5.29 21.73 12.84
C LEU A 75 5.31 22.75 13.98
N VAL A 76 4.27 22.79 14.82
CA VAL A 76 4.23 23.66 16.02
C VAL A 76 5.24 23.21 17.08
N ASN A 77 5.53 21.90 17.14
CA ASN A 77 6.41 21.30 18.15
C ASN A 77 7.87 21.13 17.68
N LEU A 78 8.21 21.65 16.50
CA LEU A 78 9.57 21.65 15.92
C LEU A 78 10.40 22.79 16.49
#